data_AF-A0A0P1AJG2-F1
#
_entry.id   AF-A0A0P1AJG2-F1
#
_cell.length_a   1.000
_cell.length_b   1.000
_cell.length_c   1.000
_cell.angle_alpha   90.00
_cell.angle_beta   90.00
_cell.angle_gamma   90.00
#
_symmetry.space_group_name_H-M   'P 1'
#
loop_
_entity.id
_entity.type
_entity.pdbx_description
1 polymer ?
#
loop_
_entity_poly.entity_id
_entity_poly.type
_entity_poly.pdbx_seq_one_letter_code
_entity_poly.pdbx_strand_id
1 'polypeptide(L)'
;MIHVKVRVFTFPSDPQKQNSYVVGSIEGGHLPVVGTILIDDKEATTITFTQLRQRIELLQVKDEIRRSAMFQEVLAFIATSPNSHSWPQKFMQTYWFGYFADEGACVPHIITAADEIRPVSQFTNMATSKQICDLILVPQTQIGPVCHQCCQSCKVCLTLKM
;
A
#
# COMPACT_ATOMS: atom_id res chain seq x y z
N MET A 1 17.01 -13.45 9.92
CA MET A 1 16.49 -12.07 9.95
C MET A 1 15.85 -11.82 8.60
N ILE A 2 14.57 -11.45 8.57
CA ILE A 2 13.77 -11.28 7.36
C ILE A 2 13.68 -9.78 7.03
N HIS A 3 13.91 -9.46 5.76
CA HIS A 3 13.85 -8.11 5.21
C HIS A 3 12.55 -7.95 4.43
N VAL A 4 11.56 -7.27 5.00
CA VAL A 4 10.29 -6.98 4.33
C VAL A 4 10.38 -5.63 3.66
N LYS A 5 10.38 -5.60 2.33
CA LYS A 5 10.37 -4.33 1.58
C LYS A 5 8.95 -3.76 1.59
N VAL A 6 8.85 -2.49 1.91
CA VAL A 6 7.58 -1.76 1.86
C VAL A 6 7.49 -1.03 0.53
N ARG A 7 6.43 -1.29 -0.21
CA ARG A 7 6.14 -0.66 -1.49
C ARG A 7 4.81 0.05 -1.44
N VAL A 8 4.71 1.17 -2.13
CA VAL A 8 3.41 1.80 -2.37
C VAL A 8 2.94 1.37 -3.75
N PHE A 9 1.66 1.02 -3.92
CA PHE A 9 1.08 0.70 -5.22
C PHE A 9 0.06 1.77 -5.62
N THR A 10 0.25 2.35 -6.81
CA THR A 10 -0.73 3.26 -7.43
C THR A 10 -1.01 2.82 -8.85
N PHE A 11 -2.27 2.92 -9.30
CA PHE A 11 -2.58 2.63 -10.69
C PHE A 11 -1.98 3.70 -11.61
N PRO A 12 -1.55 3.33 -12.83
CA PRO A 12 -1.06 4.29 -13.81
C PRO A 12 -2.21 5.19 -14.29
N SER A 13 -2.21 6.46 -13.91
CA SER A 13 -3.15 7.45 -14.45
C SER A 13 -2.85 7.77 -15.91
N ASP A 14 -3.89 8.03 -16.70
CA ASP A 14 -3.74 8.54 -18.07
C ASP A 14 -2.98 9.90 -18.06
N PRO A 15 -1.80 10.00 -18.69
CA PRO A 15 -1.00 11.22 -18.72
C PRO A 15 -1.69 12.39 -19.43
N GLN A 16 -2.74 12.14 -20.22
CA GLN A 16 -3.53 13.22 -20.80
C GLN A 16 -4.48 13.91 -19.78
N LYS A 17 -4.80 13.23 -18.68
CA LYS A 17 -5.63 13.79 -17.58
C LYS A 17 -4.81 14.44 -16.47
N GLN A 18 -3.52 14.13 -16.37
CA GLN A 18 -2.59 14.74 -15.42
C GLN A 18 -1.51 15.47 -16.20
N ASN A 19 -1.64 16.81 -16.31
CA ASN A 19 -0.65 17.79 -16.79
C ASN A 19 0.59 17.20 -17.50
N SER A 20 0.66 17.45 -18.82
CA SER A 20 1.62 16.94 -19.82
C SER A 20 3.14 17.08 -19.53
N TYR A 21 3.55 17.57 -18.37
CA TYR A 21 4.97 17.73 -17.99
C TYR A 21 5.54 16.59 -17.12
N VAL A 22 4.71 15.63 -16.69
CA VAL A 22 5.16 14.48 -15.86
C VAL A 22 5.26 13.21 -16.72
N VAL A 23 6.03 13.25 -17.81
CA VAL A 23 6.14 12.13 -18.77
C VAL A 23 7.34 11.21 -18.47
N GLY A 24 8.12 11.50 -17.42
CA GLY A 24 9.37 10.77 -17.12
C GLY A 24 9.24 9.49 -16.29
N SER A 25 8.06 9.16 -15.76
CA SER A 25 7.94 8.14 -14.71
C SER A 25 7.08 6.92 -15.07
N ILE A 26 6.43 6.89 -16.24
CA ILE A 26 5.32 5.95 -16.48
C ILE A 26 5.84 4.62 -17.05
N GLU A 27 6.34 3.75 -16.17
CA GLU A 27 6.20 2.31 -16.33
C GLU A 27 5.21 1.82 -15.26
N GLY A 28 4.26 0.97 -15.67
CA GLY A 28 2.99 0.72 -14.98
C GLY A 28 3.09 0.43 -13.48
N GLY A 29 2.01 0.74 -12.75
CA GLY A 29 1.83 0.36 -11.35
C GLY A 29 3.05 0.72 -10.50
N HIS A 30 3.25 2.01 -10.22
CA HIS A 30 4.42 2.45 -9.45
C HIS A 30 4.49 1.65 -8.16
N LEU A 31 5.55 0.86 -8.01
CA LEU A 31 5.89 0.04 -6.85
C LEU A 31 7.23 0.51 -6.24
N PRO A 32 7.42 1.82 -5.94
CA PRO A 32 8.65 2.31 -5.33
C PRO A 32 8.84 1.65 -3.98
N VAL A 33 10.05 1.16 -3.73
CA VAL A 33 10.44 0.67 -2.40
C VAL A 33 10.71 1.89 -1.54
N VAL A 34 9.83 2.13 -0.56
CA VAL A 34 9.92 3.27 0.36
C VAL A 34 10.81 2.94 1.56
N GLY A 35 10.97 1.66 1.86
CA GLY A 35 11.90 1.24 2.88
C GLY A 35 11.87 -0.26 3.11
N THR A 36 12.66 -0.72 4.07
CA THR A 36 12.73 -2.12 4.47
C THR A 36 12.52 -2.22 5.97
N ILE A 37 11.61 -3.08 6.39
CA ILE A 37 11.40 -3.42 7.79
C ILE A 37 12.17 -4.70 8.07
N LEU A 38 12.93 -4.67 9.15
CA LEU A 38 13.66 -5.83 9.65
C LEU A 38 12.78 -6.55 10.66
N ILE A 39 12.56 -7.84 10.42
CA ILE A 39 11.77 -8.71 11.29
C ILE A 39 12.65 -9.90 11.69
N ASP A 40 12.63 -10.27 12.96
CA ASP A 40 13.35 -11.47 13.42
C ASP A 40 12.65 -12.74 12.94
N ASP A 41 13.41 -13.80 12.66
CA ASP A 41 12.85 -15.06 12.14
C ASP A 41 11.86 -15.72 13.10
N LYS A 42 12.03 -15.47 14.41
CA LYS A 42 11.11 -15.94 15.45
C LYS A 42 9.80 -15.16 15.49
N GLU A 43 9.84 -13.89 15.10
CA GLU A 43 8.70 -12.98 15.11
C GLU A 43 7.91 -13.06 13.80
N ALA A 44 8.58 -13.46 12.72
CA ALA A 44 8.00 -13.59 11.39
C ALA A 44 6.72 -14.43 11.34
N THR A 45 6.63 -15.52 12.09
CA THR A 45 5.45 -16.38 12.08
C THR A 45 4.24 -15.78 12.80
N THR A 46 4.45 -14.83 13.72
CA THR A 46 3.43 -14.31 14.64
C THR A 46 3.09 -12.84 14.41
N ILE A 47 3.94 -12.09 13.71
CA ILE A 47 3.74 -10.66 13.49
C ILE A 47 2.46 -10.39 12.70
N THR A 48 1.66 -9.44 13.16
CA THR A 48 0.38 -9.05 12.53
C THR A 48 0.54 -7.76 11.73
N PHE A 49 -0.39 -7.51 10.80
CA PHE A 49 -0.38 -6.26 10.04
C PHE A 49 -0.57 -5.04 10.93
N THR A 50 -1.33 -5.16 12.04
CA THR A 50 -1.47 -4.07 13.02
C THR A 50 -0.14 -3.69 13.67
N GLN A 51 0.71 -4.67 13.97
CA GLN A 51 2.05 -4.43 14.52
C GLN A 51 2.98 -3.83 13.46
N LEU A 52 2.90 -4.30 12.21
CA LEU A 52 3.64 -3.70 11.10
C LEU A 52 3.22 -2.25 10.84
N ARG A 53 1.92 -1.94 10.91
CA ARG A 53 1.37 -0.59 10.79
C ARG A 53 2.03 0.36 11.77
N GLN A 54 2.15 -0.03 13.03
CA GLN A 54 2.83 0.78 14.05
C GLN A 54 4.32 0.99 13.72
N ARG A 55 5.03 -0.05 13.25
CA ARG A 55 6.46 0.05 12.85
C ARG A 55 6.67 0.92 11.61
N ILE A 56 5.71 0.95 10.71
CA ILE A 56 5.75 1.80 9.52
C ILE A 56 5.47 3.24 9.93
N GLU A 57 4.42 3.49 10.70
CA GLU A 57 3.94 4.85 10.98
C GLU A 57 4.82 5.57 12.01
N LEU A 58 5.35 4.85 12.99
CA LEU A 58 5.99 5.41 14.17
C LEU A 58 7.44 4.95 14.30
N LEU A 59 8.29 5.89 14.71
CA LEU A 59 9.67 5.69 15.12
C LEU A 59 9.78 6.13 16.58
N GLN A 60 10.21 5.22 17.46
CA GLN A 60 10.46 5.54 18.86
C GLN A 60 11.94 5.90 19.04
N VAL A 61 12.23 7.15 19.41
CA VAL A 61 13.60 7.63 19.66
C VAL A 61 13.63 8.28 21.03
N LYS A 62 14.40 7.70 21.96
CA LYS A 62 14.65 8.27 23.31
C LYS A 62 13.36 8.76 23.98
N ASP A 63 12.37 7.88 24.11
CA ASP A 63 11.04 8.13 24.69
C ASP A 63 10.11 9.12 23.94
N GLU A 64 10.51 9.62 22.78
CA GLU A 64 9.62 10.35 21.89
C GLU A 64 9.12 9.47 20.74
N ILE A 65 7.79 9.46 20.56
CA ILE A 65 7.14 8.84 19.41
C ILE A 65 7.05 9.88 18.29
N ARG A 66 7.76 9.65 17.19
CA ARG A 66 7.74 10.51 16.00
C ARG A 66 7.24 9.73 14.80
N ARG A 67 6.72 10.41 13.78
CA ARG A 67 6.40 9.75 12.50
C ARG A 67 7.68 9.26 11.83
N SER A 68 7.67 8.05 11.32
CA SER A 68 8.84 7.52 10.61
C SER A 68 9.06 8.27 9.29
N ALA A 69 10.32 8.38 8.86
CA ALA A 69 10.66 8.94 7.55
C ALA A 69 10.01 8.12 6.41
N MET A 70 9.98 6.78 6.56
CA MET A 70 9.30 5.88 5.62
C MET A 70 7.83 6.26 5.46
N PHE A 71 7.11 6.52 6.56
CA PHE A 71 5.71 6.90 6.49
C PHE A 71 5.50 8.30 5.91
N GLN A 72 6.42 9.23 6.14
CA GLN A 72 6.35 10.54 5.49
C GLN A 72 6.48 10.43 3.97
N GLU A 73 7.35 9.57 3.47
CA GLU A 73 7.45 9.27 2.03
C GLU A 73 6.18 8.58 1.51
N VAL A 74 5.66 7.59 2.23
CA VAL A 74 4.36 6.95 1.89
C VAL A 74 3.26 7.99 1.76
N LEU A 75 3.14 8.92 2.71
CA LEU A 75 2.15 10.00 2.67
C LEU A 75 2.35 10.93 1.46
N ALA A 76 3.59 11.23 1.08
CA ALA A 76 3.88 12.02 -0.12
C ALA A 76 3.41 11.30 -1.41
N PHE A 77 3.62 9.98 -1.49
CA PHE A 77 3.10 9.16 -2.59
C PHE A 77 1.56 9.11 -2.61
N ILE A 78 0.92 8.92 -1.45
CA ILE A 78 -0.55 8.92 -1.33
C ILE A 78 -1.11 10.30 -1.75
N ALA A 79 -0.50 11.40 -1.31
CA ALA A 79 -0.96 12.76 -1.62
C ALA A 79 -0.90 13.09 -3.12
N THR A 80 0.05 12.50 -3.85
CA THR A 80 0.21 12.66 -5.30
C THR A 80 -0.60 11.63 -6.11
N SER A 81 -1.19 10.64 -5.44
CA SER A 81 -1.96 9.58 -6.10
C SER A 81 -3.29 10.11 -6.70
N PRO A 82 -3.73 9.54 -7.85
CA PRO A 82 -4.97 9.96 -8.48
C PRO A 82 -6.20 9.56 -7.66
N ASN A 83 -7.09 10.51 -7.36
CA ASN A 83 -8.35 10.22 -6.67
C ASN A 83 -9.48 9.87 -7.65
N SER A 84 -9.38 8.71 -8.29
CA SER A 84 -10.33 8.26 -9.33
C SER A 84 -11.77 8.07 -8.80
N HIS A 85 -11.92 7.77 -7.51
CA HIS A 85 -13.22 7.53 -6.87
C HIS A 85 -13.79 8.74 -6.14
N SER A 86 -13.11 9.89 -6.22
CA SER A 86 -13.56 11.14 -5.57
C SER A 86 -13.75 11.00 -4.05
N TRP A 87 -12.86 10.26 -3.39
CA TRP A 87 -12.87 10.13 -1.94
C TRP A 87 -12.71 11.49 -1.24
N PRO A 88 -13.39 11.72 -0.10
CA PRO A 88 -13.19 12.91 0.71
C PRO A 88 -11.73 13.07 1.18
N GLN A 89 -11.30 14.32 1.38
CA GLN A 89 -9.89 14.66 1.69
C GLN A 89 -9.34 13.95 2.94
N LYS A 90 -10.20 13.61 3.91
CA LYS A 90 -9.81 12.82 5.10
C LYS A 90 -9.23 11.44 4.77
N PHE A 91 -9.50 10.90 3.59
CA PHE A 91 -8.99 9.61 3.12
C PHE A 91 -7.78 9.73 2.17
N MET A 92 -7.30 10.95 1.92
CA MET A 92 -6.10 11.21 1.09
C MET A 92 -4.79 11.00 1.88
N GLN A 93 -4.87 10.53 3.13
CA GLN A 93 -3.73 10.19 3.98
C GLN A 93 -3.87 8.78 4.57
N THR A 94 -4.82 7.99 4.07
CA THR A 94 -5.08 6.63 4.54
C THR A 94 -4.70 5.61 3.48
N TYR A 95 -4.25 4.45 3.95
CA TYR A 95 -3.82 3.35 3.10
C TYR A 95 -4.32 2.02 3.66
N TRP A 96 -4.41 1.06 2.75
CA TRP A 96 -4.72 -0.33 3.03
C TRP A 96 -3.48 -1.17 2.78
N PHE A 97 -3.35 -2.26 3.51
CA PHE A 97 -2.36 -3.26 3.19
C PHE A 97 -2.83 -4.08 2.00
N GLY A 98 -1.88 -4.50 1.18
CA GLY A 98 -2.09 -5.47 0.15
C GLY A 98 -0.92 -6.43 0.03
N TYR A 99 -1.17 -7.52 -0.68
CA TYR A 99 -0.19 -8.55 -1.00
C TYR A 99 -0.38 -9.02 -2.44
N PHE A 100 0.70 -9.48 -3.07
CA PHE A 100 0.61 -10.20 -4.33
C PHE A 100 0.44 -11.68 -4.03
N ALA A 101 -0.64 -12.28 -4.54
CA ALA A 101 -0.86 -13.72 -4.41
C ALA A 101 0.14 -14.53 -5.25
N ASP A 102 0.56 -13.98 -6.39
CA ASP A 102 1.44 -14.64 -7.36
C ASP A 102 2.54 -13.70 -7.85
N GLU A 103 3.69 -14.25 -8.26
CA GLU A 103 4.80 -13.51 -8.89
C GLU A 103 4.40 -12.80 -10.20
N GLY A 104 3.31 -13.22 -10.84
CA GLY A 104 2.78 -12.60 -12.06
C GLY A 104 1.62 -11.62 -11.82
N ALA A 105 1.23 -11.39 -10.56
CA ALA A 105 0.09 -10.54 -10.26
C ALA A 105 0.44 -9.05 -10.48
N CYS A 106 -0.29 -8.38 -11.37
CA CYS A 106 -0.11 -6.95 -11.63
C CYS A 106 -0.91 -6.04 -10.67
N VAL A 107 -1.83 -6.61 -9.88
CA VAL A 107 -2.71 -5.88 -8.95
C VAL A 107 -2.66 -6.57 -7.58
N PRO A 108 -2.41 -5.81 -6.49
CA PRO A 108 -2.39 -6.38 -5.15
C PRO A 108 -3.79 -6.73 -4.66
N HIS A 109 -3.90 -7.83 -3.90
CA HIS A 109 -5.09 -8.14 -3.12
C HIS A 109 -5.08 -7.32 -1.84
N ILE A 110 -6.20 -6.69 -1.53
CA ILE A 110 -6.35 -5.84 -0.33
C ILE A 110 -6.64 -6.72 0.88
N ILE A 111 -5.97 -6.40 1.99
CA ILE A 111 -6.20 -7.00 3.29
C ILE A 111 -7.23 -6.14 4.02
N THR A 112 -8.33 -6.76 4.45
CA THR A 112 -9.38 -6.03 5.13
C THR A 112 -8.98 -5.70 6.57
N ALA A 113 -9.63 -4.71 7.20
CA ALA A 113 -9.36 -4.35 8.59
C ALA A 113 -9.57 -5.53 9.57
N ALA A 114 -10.48 -6.46 9.25
CA ALA A 114 -10.71 -7.67 10.03
C ALA A 114 -9.54 -8.67 9.93
N ASP A 115 -8.85 -8.67 8.79
CA ASP A 115 -7.71 -9.54 8.52
C ASP A 115 -6.38 -8.94 8.99
N GLU A 116 -6.33 -7.65 9.35
CA GLU A 116 -5.09 -7.03 9.86
C GLU A 116 -4.60 -7.66 11.18
N ILE A 117 -5.49 -8.32 11.93
CA ILE A 117 -5.20 -9.00 13.20
C ILE A 117 -4.53 -10.35 12.94
N ARG A 118 -4.62 -10.88 11.72
CA ARG A 118 -4.03 -12.17 11.35
C ARG A 118 -2.52 -12.03 11.11
N PRO A 119 -1.75 -13.11 11.33
CA PRO A 119 -0.32 -13.08 11.10
C PRO A 119 -0.02 -12.94 9.60
N VAL A 120 1.02 -12.15 9.31
CA VAL A 120 1.45 -11.80 7.95
C VAL A 120 1.85 -13.05 7.16
N SER A 121 2.39 -14.05 7.86
CA SER A 121 2.76 -15.37 7.33
C SER A 121 1.59 -16.14 6.67
N GLN A 122 0.33 -15.79 6.97
CA GLN A 122 -0.83 -16.39 6.30
C GLN A 122 -1.09 -15.83 4.89
N PHE A 123 -0.57 -14.64 4.59
CA PHE A 123 -0.86 -13.92 3.34
C PHE A 123 0.38 -13.77 2.47
N THR A 124 1.56 -13.62 3.07
CA THR A 124 2.82 -13.47 2.36
C THR A 124 3.81 -14.53 2.79
N ASN A 125 4.49 -15.12 1.82
CA ASN A 125 5.52 -16.12 2.10
C ASN A 125 6.84 -15.41 2.48
N MET A 126 6.98 -15.12 3.77
CA MET A 126 8.11 -14.37 4.34
C MET A 126 9.47 -15.09 4.26
N ALA A 127 9.50 -16.35 3.83
CA ALA A 127 10.72 -17.14 3.68
C ALA A 127 11.45 -16.91 2.34
N THR A 128 10.81 -16.23 1.37
CA THR A 128 11.34 -16.07 0.00
C THR A 128 11.62 -14.62 -0.35
N SER A 129 12.81 -14.29 -0.90
CA SER A 129 13.23 -12.90 -1.24
C SER A 129 12.50 -12.27 -2.43
N LYS A 130 11.39 -12.84 -2.89
CA LYS A 130 10.68 -12.49 -4.12
C LYS A 130 9.60 -11.43 -3.86
N GLN A 131 8.97 -10.87 -4.89
CA GLN A 131 7.91 -9.85 -4.74
C GLN A 131 6.72 -10.29 -3.86
N ILE A 132 6.52 -11.59 -3.68
CA ILE A 132 5.52 -12.19 -2.77
C ILE A 132 5.81 -11.85 -1.29
N CYS A 133 7.03 -11.43 -0.97
CA CYS A 133 7.45 -10.94 0.35
C CYS A 133 7.23 -9.44 0.58
N ASP A 134 6.94 -8.69 -0.49
CA ASP A 134 6.88 -7.25 -0.39
C ASP A 134 5.54 -6.84 0.24
N LEU A 135 5.61 -5.96 1.24
CA LEU A 135 4.42 -5.39 1.87
C LEU A 135 3.95 -4.22 1.03
N ILE A 136 2.72 -4.31 0.53
CA ILE A 136 2.19 -3.33 -0.41
C ILE A 136 1.23 -2.41 0.33
N LEU A 137 1.43 -1.11 0.16
CA LEU A 137 0.57 -0.06 0.68
C LEU A 137 -0.23 0.50 -0.49
N VAL A 138 -1.54 0.36 -0.42
CA VAL A 138 -2.46 0.85 -1.44
C VAL A 138 -3.15 2.09 -0.88
N PRO A 139 -3.01 3.28 -1.50
CA PRO A 139 -3.77 4.45 -1.10
C PRO A 139 -5.27 4.16 -1.15
N GLN A 140 -6.03 4.59 -0.14
CA GLN A 140 -7.48 4.36 -0.12
C GLN A 140 -8.19 4.96 -1.34
N THR A 141 -7.62 6.01 -1.92
CA THR A 141 -8.09 6.68 -3.14
C THR A 141 -8.12 5.76 -4.37
N GLN A 142 -7.31 4.69 -4.38
CA GLN A 142 -7.26 3.69 -5.45
C GLN A 142 -8.32 2.58 -5.31
N ILE A 143 -8.98 2.51 -4.15
CA ILE A 143 -9.91 1.45 -3.80
C ILE A 143 -11.32 1.97 -4.03
N GLY A 144 -12.13 1.19 -4.76
CA GLY A 144 -13.51 1.57 -4.99
C GLY A 144 -14.32 1.42 -3.70
N PRO A 145 -15.12 2.42 -3.29
CA PRO A 145 -15.90 2.39 -2.05
C PRO A 145 -16.95 1.27 -2.00
N VAL A 146 -17.33 0.73 -3.16
CA VAL A 146 -18.35 -0.33 -3.28
C VAL A 146 -17.71 -1.70 -3.49
N CYS A 147 -16.70 -1.78 -4.36
CA CYS A 147 -16.08 -3.06 -4.71
C CYS A 147 -15.03 -3.54 -3.70
N HIS A 148 -14.54 -2.67 -2.81
CA HIS A 148 -13.42 -2.96 -1.88
C HIS A 148 -12.20 -3.55 -2.59
N GLN A 149 -12.06 -3.27 -3.88
CA GLN A 149 -10.99 -3.75 -4.74
C GLN A 149 -10.27 -2.57 -5.37
N CYS A 150 -8.97 -2.76 -5.60
CA CYS A 150 -8.15 -1.82 -6.32
C CYS A 150 -8.70 -1.72 -7.76
N CYS A 151 -9.22 -0.56 -8.15
CA CYS A 151 -9.79 -0.38 -9.48
C CYS A 151 -9.64 1.05 -10.01
N GLN A 152 -9.41 1.18 -11.31
CA GLN A 152 -9.57 2.44 -12.03
C GLN A 152 -11.04 2.59 -12.42
N SER A 153 -11.83 3.28 -11.57
CA SER A 153 -13.25 3.57 -11.83
C SER A 153 -14.10 2.34 -12.19
N CYS A 154 -14.50 1.55 -11.18
CA CYS A 154 -15.43 0.44 -11.40
C CYS A 154 -16.71 0.92 -12.13
N LYS A 155 -17.25 0.10 -13.05
CA LYS A 155 -18.56 0.34 -13.69
C LYS A 155 -19.69 0.55 -12.67
N VAL A 156 -19.57 -0.06 -11.48
CA VAL A 156 -20.50 0.10 -10.35
C VAL A 156 -20.36 1.48 -9.66
N CYS A 157 -19.19 2.11 -9.70
CA CYS A 157 -18.99 3.47 -9.19
C CYS A 157 -19.52 4.54 -10.16
N LEU A 158 -19.61 4.25 -11.46
CA LEU A 158 -20.24 5.13 -12.46
C LEU A 158 -21.75 5.27 -12.24
N THR A 159 -22.43 4.21 -11.79
CA THR A 159 -23.88 4.22 -11.49
C THR A 159 -24.28 5.06 -10.27
N LEU A 160 -23.34 5.42 -9.39
CA LEU A 160 -23.58 6.33 -8.25
C LEU A 160 -23.25 7.79 -8.56
N LYS A 161 -22.75 8.09 -9.77
CA LYS A 161 -22.45 9.44 -10.26
C LYS A 161 -23.53 10.01 -11.20
N MET A 162 -24.63 9.29 -11.42
CA MET A 162 -25.85 9.80 -12.07
C MET A 162 -26.88 10.18 -11.01
#